data_AF-A0A941ZTI5-F1
#
_entry.id   AF-A0A941ZTI5-F1
#
_cell.length_a   1.000
_cell.length_b   1.000
_cell.length_c   1.000
_cell.angle_alpha   90.00
_cell.angle_beta   90.00
_cell.angle_gamma   90.00
#
_symmetry.space_group_name_H-M   'P 1'
#
loop_
_entity.id
_entity.type
_entity.pdbx_description
1 polymer ?
#
loop_
_entity_poly.entity_id
_entity_poly.type
_entity_poly.pdbx_seq_one_letter_code
_entity_poly.pdbx_strand_id
1 'polypeptide(L)'
;MQRRHLLKLVAATALLALGSLTAQAQQPAYQAVNPPQPGGINGQIEVIEFFSYACPHCDHFDPMLAKWRGEQAKDVVFKRVPVSFGRPEWAALGRLYLTLNTLGLSDKLDRAVFDAVQRGNVRLDDEKTRNEWLTKQGVDVRKFNDTWRSFSVDSLAKRAEQQSAAYKVMGVPSLAINGKFILEGGDPQALQTASSLVSRERKGAAPATASPQPAAKKPAGK
;
A
#
# COMPACT_ATOMS: atom_id res chain seq x y z
N MET A 1 -9.06 -39.09 -75.53
CA MET A 1 -9.07 -39.59 -74.14
C MET A 1 -7.94 -38.89 -73.39
N GLN A 2 -8.11 -37.64 -72.94
CA GLN A 2 -8.81 -37.21 -71.73
C GLN A 2 -8.39 -38.03 -70.51
N ARG A 3 -7.82 -37.33 -69.50
CA ARG A 3 -7.20 -37.79 -68.24
C ARG A 3 -5.71 -38.09 -68.33
N ARG A 4 -4.90 -37.11 -67.92
CA ARG A 4 -3.71 -37.32 -67.07
C ARG A 4 -3.10 -35.96 -66.69
N HIS A 5 -3.45 -35.53 -65.47
CA HIS A 5 -2.63 -34.70 -64.57
C HIS A 5 -2.43 -33.22 -64.98
N LEU A 6 -3.45 -32.37 -64.87
CA LEU A 6 -3.65 -31.53 -63.67
C LEU A 6 -2.81 -32.00 -62.47
N LEU A 7 -1.62 -31.43 -62.28
CA LEU A 7 -1.06 -31.19 -60.96
C LEU A 7 0.17 -30.28 -61.07
N LYS A 8 0.24 -29.30 -60.15
CA LYS A 8 1.40 -28.51 -59.73
C LYS A 8 1.64 -27.22 -60.52
N LEU A 9 1.10 -26.12 -59.97
CA LEU A 9 1.88 -25.01 -59.41
C LEU A 9 0.93 -23.90 -58.94
N VAL A 10 0.24 -24.14 -57.82
CA VAL A 10 -0.24 -23.03 -56.98
C VAL A 10 0.97 -22.62 -56.15
N ALA A 11 1.74 -21.66 -56.64
CA ALA A 11 2.78 -21.03 -55.85
C ALA A 11 2.09 -20.23 -54.73
N ALA A 12 2.14 -20.79 -53.52
CA ALA A 12 1.64 -20.15 -52.32
C ALA A 12 2.55 -18.95 -51.99
N THR A 13 2.11 -17.75 -52.35
CA THR A 13 2.69 -16.51 -51.85
C THR A 13 2.24 -16.31 -50.40
N ALA A 14 2.96 -16.93 -49.46
CA ALA A 14 2.81 -16.64 -48.05
C ALA A 14 3.44 -15.26 -47.75
N LEU A 15 2.64 -14.19 -47.84
CA LEU A 15 3.03 -12.90 -47.29
C LEU A 15 3.04 -13.03 -45.75
N LEU A 16 4.24 -12.91 -45.18
CA LEU A 16 4.44 -12.73 -43.75
C LEU A 16 3.74 -11.45 -43.28
N ALA A 17 2.63 -11.60 -42.56
CA ALA A 17 2.09 -10.54 -41.72
C ALA A 17 2.86 -10.50 -40.39
N LEU A 18 4.07 -9.94 -40.42
CA LEU A 18 4.76 -9.44 -39.22
C LEU A 18 4.24 -8.02 -38.97
N GLY A 19 3.24 -7.89 -38.09
CA GLY A 19 2.61 -6.60 -37.81
C GLY A 19 2.07 -6.50 -36.39
N SER A 20 2.95 -6.02 -35.50
CA SER A 20 2.64 -5.27 -34.26
C SER A 20 1.89 -5.99 -33.14
N LEU A 21 2.61 -6.77 -32.33
CA LEU A 21 2.36 -6.81 -30.89
C LEU A 21 2.66 -5.41 -30.35
N THR A 22 1.69 -4.51 -30.42
CA THR A 22 1.68 -3.38 -29.50
C THR A 22 1.55 -4.01 -28.12
N ALA A 23 2.63 -3.93 -27.33
CA ALA A 23 2.49 -4.14 -25.90
C ALA A 23 1.48 -3.11 -25.45
N GLN A 24 0.23 -3.53 -25.22
CA GLN A 24 -0.76 -2.71 -24.55
C GLN A 24 -0.07 -2.27 -23.26
N ALA A 25 0.36 -1.02 -23.19
CA ALA A 25 0.91 -0.45 -21.97
C ALA A 25 -0.24 -0.54 -20.98
N GLN A 26 -0.21 -1.56 -20.12
CA GLN A 26 -1.18 -1.76 -19.07
C GLN A 26 -1.27 -0.44 -18.33
N GLN A 27 -2.47 0.15 -18.30
CA GLN A 27 -2.70 1.42 -17.61
C GLN A 27 -2.10 1.29 -16.19
N PRO A 28 -1.38 2.30 -15.70
CA PRO A 28 -0.76 2.21 -14.39
C PRO A 28 -1.84 1.87 -13.35
N ALA A 29 -1.63 0.80 -12.60
CA ALA A 29 -2.49 0.36 -11.50
C ALA A 29 -2.37 1.28 -10.27
N TYR A 30 -2.27 2.59 -10.50
CA TYR A 30 -2.16 3.64 -9.50
C TYR A 30 -2.58 4.98 -10.10
N GLN A 31 -2.99 5.90 -9.24
CA GLN A 31 -3.36 7.28 -9.58
C GLN A 31 -2.36 8.26 -8.96
N ALA A 32 -2.20 9.42 -9.61
CA ALA A 32 -1.45 10.52 -9.01
C ALA A 32 -2.30 11.22 -7.93
N VAL A 33 -1.68 11.49 -6.78
CA VAL A 33 -2.30 12.29 -5.72
C VAL A 33 -2.20 13.76 -6.11
N ASN A 34 -3.34 14.44 -6.26
CA ASN A 34 -3.40 15.83 -6.70
C ASN A 34 -4.35 16.66 -5.80
N PRO A 35 -3.83 17.67 -5.08
CA PRO A 35 -2.41 18.06 -5.01
C PRO A 35 -1.54 17.01 -4.30
N PRO A 36 -0.25 16.87 -4.64
CA PRO A 36 0.67 15.99 -3.92
C PRO A 36 0.68 16.32 -2.43
N GLN A 37 0.72 15.27 -1.61
CA GLN A 37 0.80 15.38 -0.16
C GLN A 37 2.26 15.34 0.30
N PRO A 38 2.58 15.89 1.49
CA PRO A 38 3.88 15.69 2.09
C PRO A 38 4.21 14.20 2.16
N GLY A 39 5.41 13.83 1.68
CA GLY A 39 5.91 12.46 1.74
C GLY A 39 6.82 12.24 2.95
N GLY A 40 7.71 11.25 2.84
CA GLY A 40 8.69 10.98 3.88
C GLY A 40 9.66 12.15 4.07
N ILE A 41 10.18 12.27 5.30
CA ILE A 41 11.16 13.30 5.67
C ILE A 41 12.58 12.75 5.57
N ASN A 42 13.58 13.63 5.42
CA ASN A 42 14.99 13.26 5.45
C ASN A 42 15.38 12.16 4.43
N GLY A 43 14.80 12.21 3.23
CA GLY A 43 15.06 11.25 2.15
C GLY A 43 14.38 9.89 2.34
N GLN A 44 13.54 9.73 3.37
CA GLN A 44 12.72 8.53 3.53
C GLN A 44 11.58 8.51 2.52
N ILE A 45 11.16 7.31 2.14
CA ILE A 45 10.01 7.04 1.29
C ILE A 45 8.86 6.61 2.20
N GLU A 46 7.87 7.47 2.35
CA GLU A 46 6.70 7.13 3.15
C GLU A 46 5.76 6.21 2.37
N VAL A 47 5.29 5.16 3.04
CA VAL A 47 4.23 4.29 2.54
C VAL A 47 3.12 4.28 3.57
N ILE A 48 1.93 4.72 3.16
CA ILE A 48 0.73 4.72 4.00
C ILE A 48 -0.19 3.61 3.54
N GLU A 49 -0.67 2.81 4.47
CA GLU A 49 -1.87 1.99 4.27
C GLU A 49 -3.09 2.71 4.84
N PHE A 50 -4.09 2.95 4.00
CA PHE A 50 -5.43 3.30 4.43
C PHE A 50 -6.24 2.01 4.65
N PHE A 51 -6.74 1.81 5.86
CA PHE A 51 -7.36 0.54 6.24
C PHE A 51 -8.50 0.70 7.25
N SER A 52 -9.21 -0.39 7.53
CA SER A 52 -10.11 -0.50 8.68
C SER A 52 -10.13 -1.92 9.22
N TYR A 53 -10.17 -2.11 10.54
CA TYR A 53 -10.38 -3.44 11.13
C TYR A 53 -11.74 -4.05 10.80
N ALA A 54 -12.72 -3.23 10.37
CA ALA A 54 -14.03 -3.70 9.93
C ALA A 54 -14.02 -4.22 8.48
N CYS A 55 -12.95 -4.02 7.72
CA CYS A 55 -12.89 -4.41 6.31
C CYS A 55 -12.33 -5.83 6.13
N PRO A 56 -13.10 -6.77 5.53
CA PRO A 56 -12.62 -8.13 5.25
C PRO A 56 -11.43 -8.18 4.29
N HIS A 57 -11.37 -7.26 3.32
CA HIS A 57 -10.23 -7.18 2.40
C HIS A 57 -8.96 -6.69 3.09
N CYS A 58 -9.07 -5.78 4.07
CA CYS A 58 -7.93 -5.38 4.90
C CYS A 58 -7.40 -6.55 5.74
N ASP A 59 -8.31 -7.34 6.34
CA ASP A 59 -7.95 -8.53 7.12
C ASP A 59 -7.21 -9.59 6.30
N HIS A 60 -7.65 -9.82 5.06
CA HIS A 60 -6.99 -10.74 4.14
C HIS A 60 -5.64 -10.20 3.65
N PHE A 61 -5.52 -8.88 3.49
CA PHE A 61 -4.31 -8.22 3.02
C PHE A 61 -3.22 -8.10 4.10
N ASP A 62 -3.61 -7.99 5.37
CA ASP A 62 -2.69 -7.73 6.48
C ASP A 62 -1.49 -8.70 6.55
N PRO A 63 -1.63 -10.04 6.42
CA PRO A 63 -0.49 -10.95 6.46
C PRO A 63 0.51 -10.74 5.32
N MET A 64 0.03 -10.50 4.09
CA MET A 64 0.92 -10.27 2.94
C MET A 64 1.60 -8.90 3.01
N LEU A 65 0.88 -7.88 3.49
CA LEU A 65 1.45 -6.56 3.70
C LEU A 65 2.49 -6.58 4.82
N ALA A 66 2.25 -7.30 5.91
CA ALA A 66 3.21 -7.47 7.00
C ALA A 66 4.50 -8.13 6.50
N LYS A 67 4.40 -9.17 5.67
CA LYS A 67 5.56 -9.78 5.01
C LYS A 67 6.31 -8.77 4.12
N TRP A 68 5.60 -8.10 3.22
CA TRP A 68 6.19 -7.10 2.32
C TRP A 68 6.90 -5.97 3.08
N ARG A 69 6.31 -5.50 4.18
CA ARG A 69 6.91 -4.49 5.07
C ARG A 69 8.22 -4.98 5.68
N GLY A 70 8.26 -6.23 6.13
CA GLY A 70 9.46 -6.85 6.72
C GLY A 70 10.63 -6.98 5.74
N GLU A 71 10.35 -6.94 4.43
CA GLU A 71 11.34 -7.03 3.36
C GLU A 71 11.84 -5.64 2.89
N GLN A 72 11.27 -4.54 3.39
CA GLN A 72 11.66 -3.20 2.96
C GLN A 72 13.02 -2.76 3.51
N ALA A 73 13.71 -1.91 2.74
CA ALA A 73 14.92 -1.24 3.19
C ALA A 73 14.61 -0.15 4.23
N LYS A 74 15.64 0.23 5.01
CA LYS A 74 15.52 1.20 6.13
C LYS A 74 15.10 2.61 5.70
N ASP A 75 15.17 2.91 4.41
CA ASP A 75 14.74 4.19 3.85
C ASP A 75 13.21 4.23 3.61
N VAL A 76 12.50 3.12 3.78
CA VAL A 76 11.04 3.07 3.71
C VAL A 76 10.45 3.19 5.11
N VAL A 77 9.56 4.15 5.30
CA VAL A 77 8.77 4.26 6.54
C VAL A 77 7.33 3.94 6.25
N PHE A 78 6.83 2.90 6.91
CA PHE A 78 5.46 2.45 6.80
C PHE A 78 4.59 3.03 7.93
N LYS A 79 3.38 3.49 7.59
CA LYS A 79 2.38 3.95 8.54
C LYS A 79 1.00 3.42 8.13
N ARG A 80 0.08 3.28 9.09
CA ARG A 80 -1.33 3.06 8.77
C ARG A 80 -2.16 4.29 9.14
N VAL A 81 -3.19 4.52 8.36
CA VAL A 81 -4.21 5.55 8.59
C VAL A 81 -5.56 4.84 8.60
N PRO A 82 -6.27 4.80 9.74
CA PRO A 82 -7.59 4.20 9.77
C PRO A 82 -8.60 5.08 9.04
N VAL A 83 -9.52 4.46 8.31
CA VAL A 83 -10.57 5.14 7.55
C VAL A 83 -11.94 4.78 8.14
N SER A 84 -12.78 5.77 8.42
CA SER A 84 -14.14 5.53 8.92
C SER A 84 -15.22 5.54 7.83
N PHE A 85 -15.00 6.25 6.73
CA PHE A 85 -16.04 6.59 5.74
C PHE A 85 -17.32 7.18 6.39
N GLY A 86 -17.16 7.92 7.50
CA GLY A 86 -18.28 8.51 8.25
C GLY A 86 -19.09 7.53 9.09
N ARG A 87 -18.69 6.26 9.17
CA ARG A 87 -19.37 5.23 9.96
C ARG A 87 -18.89 5.25 11.41
N PRO A 88 -19.76 5.46 12.41
CA PRO A 88 -19.35 5.54 13.82
C PRO A 88 -18.60 4.31 14.32
N GLU A 89 -19.00 3.12 13.90
CA GLU A 89 -18.38 1.86 14.29
C GLU A 89 -16.97 1.70 13.68
N TRP A 90 -16.76 2.16 12.44
CA TRP A 90 -15.43 2.19 11.84
C TRP A 90 -14.54 3.25 12.49
N ALA A 91 -15.12 4.41 12.85
CA ALA A 91 -14.39 5.46 13.58
C ALA A 91 -13.92 4.98 14.96
N ALA A 92 -14.75 4.22 15.68
CA ALA A 92 -14.38 3.61 16.95
C ALA A 92 -13.23 2.59 16.78
N LEU A 93 -13.29 1.73 15.75
CA LEU A 93 -12.22 0.79 15.44
C LEU A 93 -10.93 1.50 14.97
N GLY A 94 -11.05 2.61 14.24
CA GLY A 94 -9.91 3.46 13.90
C GLY A 94 -9.27 4.08 15.14
N ARG A 95 -10.09 4.53 16.10
CA ARG A 95 -9.60 5.03 17.39
C ARG A 95 -8.92 3.94 18.22
N LEU A 96 -9.41 2.69 18.14
CA LEU A 96 -8.74 1.54 18.73
C LEU A 96 -7.32 1.36 18.16
N TYR A 97 -7.17 1.36 16.83
CA TYR A 97 -5.86 1.31 16.19
C TYR A 97 -4.94 2.43 16.70
N LEU A 98 -5.41 3.68 16.68
CA LEU A 98 -4.61 4.83 17.09
C LEU A 98 -4.19 4.76 18.57
N THR A 99 -5.07 4.26 19.43
CA THR A 99 -4.78 4.08 20.86
C THR A 99 -3.73 2.99 21.07
N LEU A 100 -3.89 1.83 20.41
CA LEU A 100 -2.92 0.74 20.48
C LEU A 100 -1.56 1.15 19.91
N ASN A 101 -1.55 1.86 18.77
CA ASN A 101 -0.33 2.37 18.16
C ASN A 101 0.37 3.40 19.06
N THR A 102 -0.38 4.30 19.72
CA THR A 102 0.18 5.25 20.69
C THR A 102 0.82 4.55 21.89
N LEU A 103 0.28 3.39 22.28
CA LEU A 103 0.82 2.57 23.36
C LEU A 103 1.95 1.63 22.92
N GLY A 104 2.31 1.59 21.63
CA GLY A 104 3.29 0.66 21.08
C GLY A 104 2.82 -0.80 21.06
N LEU A 105 1.50 -1.02 21.00
CA LEU A 105 0.86 -2.34 21.08
C LEU A 105 0.32 -2.85 19.73
N SER A 106 0.28 -2.02 18.69
CA SER A 106 -0.28 -2.38 17.37
C SER A 106 0.42 -3.58 16.75
N ASP A 107 1.76 -3.61 16.72
CA ASP A 107 2.51 -4.72 16.10
C ASP A 107 2.21 -6.08 16.75
N LYS A 108 1.85 -6.08 18.04
CA LYS A 108 1.47 -7.30 18.77
C LYS A 108 0.00 -7.67 18.59
N LEU A 109 -0.89 -6.68 18.49
CA LEU A 109 -2.33 -6.89 18.63
C LEU A 109 -3.13 -6.72 17.34
N ASP A 110 -2.60 -6.12 16.28
CA ASP A 110 -3.35 -5.87 15.05
C ASP A 110 -4.02 -7.14 14.50
N ARG A 111 -3.27 -8.24 14.42
CA ARG A 111 -3.80 -9.54 13.98
C ARG A 111 -4.92 -10.05 14.87
N ALA A 112 -4.76 -9.94 16.19
CA ALA A 112 -5.76 -10.37 17.17
C ALA A 112 -7.01 -9.48 17.12
N VAL A 113 -6.87 -8.19 16.85
CA VAL A 113 -8.01 -7.27 16.65
C VAL A 113 -8.77 -7.65 15.39
N PHE A 114 -8.09 -7.89 14.27
CA PHE A 114 -8.73 -8.39 13.05
C PHE A 114 -9.46 -9.71 13.29
N ASP A 115 -8.83 -10.68 13.98
CA ASP A 115 -9.46 -11.95 14.36
C ASP A 115 -10.72 -11.75 15.20
N ALA A 116 -10.67 -10.86 16.19
CA ALA A 116 -11.80 -10.56 17.05
C ALA A 116 -12.97 -9.94 16.28
N VAL A 117 -12.70 -8.99 15.39
CA VAL A 117 -13.75 -8.28 14.62
C VAL A 117 -14.30 -9.14 13.48
N GLN A 118 -13.44 -9.75 12.67
CA GLN A 118 -13.83 -10.41 11.42
C GLN A 118 -14.31 -11.85 11.59
N ARG A 119 -13.76 -12.58 12.57
CA ARG A 119 -14.12 -13.99 12.84
C ARG A 119 -14.85 -14.15 14.17
N GLY A 120 -14.45 -13.39 15.18
CA GLY A 120 -14.99 -13.50 16.53
C GLY A 120 -16.30 -12.75 16.76
N ASN A 121 -16.74 -11.91 15.81
CA ASN A 121 -17.89 -11.01 15.97
C ASN A 121 -17.84 -10.17 17.26
N VAL A 122 -16.64 -9.86 17.75
CA VAL A 122 -16.44 -9.08 18.97
C VAL A 122 -16.67 -7.61 18.66
N ARG A 123 -17.62 -6.99 19.35
CA ARG A 123 -17.97 -5.56 19.22
C ARG A 123 -16.94 -4.67 19.90
N LEU A 124 -15.75 -4.55 19.33
CA LEU A 124 -14.66 -3.72 19.87
C LEU A 124 -14.93 -2.20 19.74
N ASP A 125 -15.98 -1.81 19.02
CA ASP A 125 -16.54 -0.47 19.03
C ASP A 125 -17.27 -0.12 20.34
N ASP A 126 -17.80 -1.12 21.05
CA ASP A 126 -18.42 -0.97 22.36
C ASP A 126 -17.36 -0.94 23.49
N GLU A 127 -17.49 0.02 24.42
CA GLU A 127 -16.48 0.21 25.48
C GLU A 127 -16.38 -0.96 26.45
N LYS A 128 -17.51 -1.52 26.88
CA LYS A 128 -17.50 -2.63 27.83
C LYS A 128 -16.85 -3.86 27.20
N THR A 129 -17.30 -4.23 26.01
CA THR A 129 -16.79 -5.38 25.25
C THR A 129 -15.30 -5.21 24.91
N ARG A 130 -14.89 -4.01 24.47
CA ARG A 130 -13.48 -3.70 24.21
C ARG A 130 -12.61 -3.86 25.45
N ASN A 131 -13.04 -3.35 26.60
CA ASN A 131 -12.27 -3.42 27.85
C ASN A 131 -12.12 -4.87 28.34
N GLU A 132 -13.18 -5.67 28.26
CA GLU A 132 -13.13 -7.11 28.58
C GLU A 132 -12.17 -7.86 27.64
N TRP A 133 -12.21 -7.56 26.34
CA TRP A 133 -11.32 -8.18 25.37
C TRP A 133 -9.86 -7.76 25.59
N LEU A 134 -9.58 -6.47 25.81
CA LEU A 134 -8.24 -5.94 26.08
C LEU A 134 -7.62 -6.55 27.35
N THR A 135 -8.42 -6.77 28.39
CA THR A 135 -7.98 -7.47 29.61
C THR A 135 -7.48 -8.87 29.28
N LYS A 136 -8.21 -9.62 28.43
CA LYS A 136 -7.81 -10.96 27.98
C LYS A 136 -6.53 -10.96 27.13
N GLN A 137 -6.23 -9.83 26.46
CA GLN A 137 -4.97 -9.63 25.73
C GLN A 137 -3.81 -9.17 26.64
N GLY A 138 -4.04 -9.00 27.94
CA GLY A 138 -3.04 -8.54 28.90
C GLY A 138 -2.75 -7.03 28.82
N VAL A 139 -3.68 -6.24 28.29
CA VAL A 139 -3.54 -4.78 28.23
C VAL A 139 -4.01 -4.15 29.54
N ASP A 140 -3.25 -3.19 30.06
CA ASP A 140 -3.70 -2.32 31.15
C ASP A 140 -4.85 -1.42 30.64
N VAL A 141 -6.08 -1.82 30.98
CA VAL A 141 -7.31 -1.13 30.54
C VAL A 141 -7.40 0.29 31.09
N ARG A 142 -6.83 0.57 32.27
CA ARG A 142 -6.83 1.94 32.82
C ARG A 142 -5.96 2.82 31.93
N LYS A 143 -4.71 2.42 31.68
CA LYS A 143 -3.79 3.13 30.79
C LYS A 143 -4.35 3.25 29.37
N PHE A 144 -5.01 2.20 28.88
CA PHE A 144 -5.68 2.23 27.59
C PHE A 144 -6.77 3.30 27.54
N ASN A 145 -7.69 3.32 28.51
CA ASN A 145 -8.80 4.26 28.52
C ASN A 145 -8.34 5.71 28.72
N ASP A 146 -7.30 5.95 29.52
CA ASP A 146 -6.68 7.27 29.65
C ASP A 146 -6.09 7.74 28.32
N THR A 147 -5.41 6.84 27.60
CA THR A 147 -4.85 7.13 26.26
C THR A 147 -5.95 7.32 25.24
N TRP A 148 -6.97 6.48 25.25
CA TRP A 148 -8.14 6.56 24.37
C TRP A 148 -8.82 7.92 24.48
N ARG A 149 -8.92 8.51 25.68
CA ARG A 149 -9.53 9.83 25.93
C ARG A 149 -8.56 11.00 25.81
N SER A 150 -7.30 10.74 25.44
CA SER A 150 -6.29 11.78 25.35
C SER A 150 -6.48 12.69 24.15
N PHE A 151 -6.06 13.96 24.32
CA PHE A 151 -5.99 14.93 23.23
C PHE A 151 -5.13 14.44 22.04
N SER A 152 -4.10 13.63 22.32
CA SER A 152 -3.24 13.03 21.30
C SER A 152 -4.06 12.13 20.37
N VAL A 153 -4.83 11.19 20.92
CA VAL A 153 -5.67 10.28 20.13
C VAL A 153 -6.78 11.04 19.40
N ASP A 154 -7.39 12.05 20.02
CA ASP A 154 -8.34 12.94 19.33
C ASP A 154 -7.74 13.65 18.12
N SER A 155 -6.53 14.18 18.28
CA SER A 155 -5.80 14.85 17.20
C SER A 155 -5.40 13.89 16.09
N LEU A 156 -5.01 12.67 16.43
CA LEU A 156 -4.70 11.62 15.45
C LEU A 156 -5.94 11.18 14.68
N ALA A 157 -7.09 11.02 15.34
CA ALA A 157 -8.34 10.64 14.69
C ALA A 157 -8.79 11.70 13.67
N LYS A 158 -8.75 12.99 14.07
CA LYS A 158 -9.06 14.10 13.15
C LYS A 158 -8.09 14.16 11.97
N ARG A 159 -6.79 13.93 12.22
CA ARG A 159 -5.77 13.89 11.17
C ARG A 159 -6.00 12.73 10.21
N ALA A 160 -6.39 11.55 10.71
CA ALA A 160 -6.67 10.40 9.86
C ALA A 160 -7.79 10.70 8.86
N GLU A 161 -8.90 11.30 9.30
CA GLU A 161 -10.00 11.71 8.42
C GLU A 161 -9.56 12.76 7.39
N GLN A 162 -8.80 13.78 7.83
CA GLN A 162 -8.25 14.79 6.92
C GLN A 162 -7.32 14.19 5.87
N GLN A 163 -6.49 13.23 6.27
CA GLN A 163 -5.54 12.55 5.40
C GLN A 163 -6.28 11.66 4.40
N SER A 164 -7.26 10.86 4.83
CA SER A 164 -8.11 10.08 3.93
C SER A 164 -8.82 10.96 2.89
N ALA A 165 -9.33 12.12 3.30
CA ALA A 165 -9.93 13.09 2.39
C ALA A 165 -8.92 13.72 1.41
N ALA A 166 -7.74 14.11 1.90
CA ALA A 166 -6.69 14.72 1.08
C ALA A 166 -6.16 13.77 -0.01
N TYR A 167 -6.05 12.47 0.30
CA TYR A 167 -5.68 11.43 -0.65
C TYR A 167 -6.86 10.94 -1.50
N LYS A 168 -8.08 11.45 -1.26
CA LYS A 168 -9.33 11.05 -1.96
C LYS A 168 -9.53 9.54 -1.92
N VAL A 169 -9.36 8.94 -0.74
CA VAL A 169 -9.50 7.49 -0.56
C VAL A 169 -10.94 7.09 -0.82
N MET A 170 -11.16 6.26 -1.84
CA MET A 170 -12.49 5.78 -2.23
C MET A 170 -12.79 4.36 -1.72
N GLY A 171 -11.77 3.64 -1.26
CA GLY A 171 -11.88 2.26 -0.81
C GLY A 171 -10.67 1.83 0.03
N VAL A 172 -10.83 0.74 0.78
CA VAL A 172 -9.76 0.15 1.59
C VAL A 172 -9.67 -1.37 1.33
N PRO A 173 -8.47 -1.98 1.41
CA PRO A 173 -7.18 -1.32 1.66
C PRO A 173 -6.73 -0.48 0.46
N SER A 174 -6.05 0.64 0.74
CA SER A 174 -5.39 1.45 -0.29
C SER A 174 -3.98 1.80 0.18
N LEU A 175 -3.01 1.80 -0.73
CA LEU A 175 -1.64 2.20 -0.44
C LEU A 175 -1.36 3.56 -1.04
N ALA A 176 -0.67 4.43 -0.31
CA ALA A 176 -0.15 5.69 -0.81
C ALA A 176 1.37 5.71 -0.72
N ILE A 177 2.02 6.09 -1.82
CA ILE A 177 3.48 6.09 -1.96
C ILE A 177 3.98 7.53 -2.04
N ASN A 178 4.74 7.90 -1.02
CA ASN A 178 5.47 9.15 -0.86
C ASN A 178 4.65 10.42 -1.12
N GLY A 179 3.35 10.39 -0.78
CA GLY A 179 2.43 11.50 -1.02
C GLY A 179 2.11 11.81 -2.49
N LYS A 180 2.62 11.02 -3.44
CA LYS A 180 2.51 11.28 -4.88
C LYS A 180 1.62 10.30 -5.62
N PHE A 181 1.52 9.07 -5.14
CA PHE A 181 0.76 8.01 -5.79
C PHE A 181 -0.18 7.34 -4.79
N ILE A 182 -1.34 6.90 -5.26
CA ILE A 182 -2.27 6.06 -4.52
C ILE A 182 -2.73 4.91 -5.40
N LEU A 183 -2.90 3.73 -4.82
CA LEU A 183 -3.37 2.52 -5.48
C LEU A 183 -4.27 1.73 -4.55
N GLU A 184 -5.21 1.00 -5.13
CA GLU A 184 -5.97 -0.01 -4.38
C GLU A 184 -5.02 -1.12 -3.94
N GLY A 185 -5.20 -1.59 -2.71
CA GLY A 185 -4.49 -2.71 -2.13
C GLY A 185 -5.32 -4.00 -2.19
N GLY A 186 -4.86 -5.03 -1.49
CA GLY A 186 -5.65 -6.25 -1.27
C GLY A 186 -5.14 -7.48 -2.00
N ASP A 187 -4.17 -7.33 -2.90
CA ASP A 187 -3.62 -8.43 -3.68
C ASP A 187 -2.08 -8.32 -3.87
N PRO A 188 -1.43 -9.38 -4.38
CA PRO A 188 0.01 -9.37 -4.65
C PRO A 188 0.43 -8.38 -5.74
N GLN A 189 -0.44 -8.05 -6.70
CA GLN A 189 -0.13 -7.13 -7.79
C GLN A 189 -0.01 -5.69 -7.29
N ALA A 190 -0.84 -5.31 -6.31
CA ALA A 190 -0.74 -4.05 -5.61
C ALA A 190 0.61 -3.92 -4.89
N LEU A 191 1.09 -4.96 -4.21
CA LEU A 191 2.40 -4.96 -3.54
C LEU A 191 3.56 -4.86 -4.54
N GLN A 192 3.47 -5.52 -5.70
CA GLN A 192 4.46 -5.36 -6.78
C GLN A 192 4.48 -3.92 -7.31
N THR A 193 3.31 -3.32 -7.50
CA THR A 193 3.17 -1.93 -7.94
C THR A 193 3.75 -0.98 -6.89
N ALA A 194 3.44 -1.17 -5.61
CA ALA A 194 4.02 -0.41 -4.50
C ALA A 194 5.55 -0.50 -4.48
N SER A 195 6.14 -1.70 -4.62
CA SER A 195 7.60 -1.89 -4.70
C SER A 195 8.23 -1.15 -5.88
N SER A 196 7.57 -1.16 -7.04
CA SER A 196 8.02 -0.43 -8.23
C SER A 196 8.01 1.08 -7.99
N LEU A 197 6.94 1.59 -7.37
CA LEU A 197 6.80 3.01 -7.03
C LEU A 197 7.82 3.46 -5.98
N VAL A 198 8.05 2.66 -4.93
CA VAL A 198 9.11 2.90 -3.93
C VAL A 198 10.47 2.94 -4.62
N SER A 199 10.76 2.01 -5.52
CA SER A 199 12.03 1.98 -6.27
C SER A 199 12.19 3.19 -7.18
N ARG A 200 11.10 3.69 -7.76
CA ARG A 200 11.09 4.93 -8.55
C ARG A 200 11.40 6.15 -7.68
N GLU A 201 10.74 6.27 -6.53
CA GLU A 201 10.99 7.37 -5.59
C GLU A 201 12.43 7.37 -5.08
N ARG A 202 13.00 6.18 -4.82
CA ARG A 202 14.41 6.02 -4.44
C ARG A 202 15.37 6.56 -5.50
N LYS A 203 15.11 6.29 -6.78
CA LYS A 203 15.93 6.78 -7.91
C LYS A 203 15.78 8.30 -8.11
N GLY A 204 14.58 8.84 -7.85
CA GLY A 204 14.33 10.28 -7.92
C GLY A 204 14.88 11.06 -6.71
N ALA A 205 15.08 10.39 -5.57
CA ALA A 205 15.65 10.97 -4.35
C ALA A 205 17.18 10.80 -4.24
N ALA A 206 17.81 10.01 -5.12
CA ALA A 206 19.26 9.88 -5.16
C ALA A 206 19.89 11.26 -5.46
N PRO A 207 20.87 11.72 -4.66
CA PRO A 207 21.66 12.90 -5.02
C PRO A 207 22.27 12.69 -6.40
N ALA A 208 22.32 13.73 -7.22
CA ALA A 208 23.03 13.72 -8.51
C ALA A 208 24.55 13.64 -8.30
N THR A 209 25.06 12.53 -7.77
CA THR A 209 26.45 12.05 -7.76
C THR A 209 26.35 10.56 -7.38
N ALA A 210 26.77 9.56 -8.15
CA ALA A 210 27.89 9.48 -9.06
C ALA A 210 27.57 8.51 -10.21
N SER A 211 27.68 9.01 -11.45
CA SER A 211 28.01 8.16 -12.59
C SER A 211 29.53 8.16 -12.72
N PRO A 212 30.20 7.00 -12.86
CA PRO A 212 31.60 6.98 -13.24
C PRO A 212 31.71 7.57 -14.65
N GLN A 213 32.32 8.73 -14.76
CA GLN A 213 32.64 9.33 -16.05
C GLN A 213 33.62 8.39 -16.76
N PRO A 214 33.36 7.97 -18.01
CA PRO A 214 34.29 7.11 -18.73
C PRO A 214 35.61 7.86 -18.92
N ALA A 215 36.70 7.21 -18.53
CA ALA A 215 38.06 7.74 -18.65
C ALA A 215 38.31 8.26 -20.07
N ALA A 216 38.59 9.56 -20.19
CA ALA A 216 39.01 10.16 -21.44
C ALA A 216 40.33 9.51 -21.90
N LYS A 217 40.31 8.90 -23.09
CA LYS A 217 41.51 8.45 -23.79
C LYS A 217 42.44 9.65 -24.00
N LYS A 218 43.64 9.58 -23.44
CA LYS A 218 44.74 10.51 -23.73
C LYS A 218 45.14 10.34 -25.21
N PRO A 219 45.19 11.41 -26.02
CA PRO A 219 45.69 11.30 -27.39
C PRO A 219 47.21 11.10 -27.37
N ALA A 220 47.67 10.28 -28.31
CA ALA A 220 49.08 10.03 -28.60
C ALA A 220 49.71 11.19 -29.38
N GLY A 221 51.01 11.42 -29.16
CA GLY A 221 51.90 12.28 -29.97
C GLY A 221 52.23 13.62 -29.28
N LYS A 222 53.49 14.05 -29.16
CA LYS A 222 54.75 13.76 -29.87
C LYS A 222 55.90 13.67 -28.87
#